data_AF-A0A9X1HQD9-F1
#
_entry.id   AF-A0A9X1HQD9-F1
#
_cell.length_a   1.000
_cell.length_b   1.000
_cell.length_c   1.000
_cell.angle_alpha   90.00
_cell.angle_beta   90.00
_cell.angle_gamma   90.00
#
_symmetry.space_group_name_H-M   'P 1'
#
loop_
_entity.id
_entity.type
_entity.pdbx_description
1 polymer ?
#
loop_
_entity_poly.entity_id
_entity_poly.type
_entity_poly.pdbx_seq_one_letter_code
_entity_poly.pdbx_strand_id
1 'polypeptide(L)'
;MTRKIYTFLFLFFIVALSGCLKDDLNDLQDQIDDLNQKVGDLEEIQQNQLLQAIQQLQAALQELESNTDARYTALLENLQLIEDEVANNAAAVYYGNLLTDEEYAKFTAQGATIVTGKVTATTSEHIEALASLKLVGDDLIITSGTGVTLENLENVGNDLLITGVTGDAVIQLPALGSVGGNLEVTMNPGLVEFAADELVLVNGALQVSANDNLLALSFAKLDMADELYINEYFEADPEYIFVGKLSSINLSGVDVKNDVTISYIAGGTAEIGSVGGEFNVIYTGLTSISILSEKIGGNFTLQYNSALNDVVADNLKEIEGNVDISFNDNSYLWTQETRTGMVNMPSFSALETIMGDVNIVGNNQLKSLEAFNNVTLLRGNKIEISSNGMDIENILVFDALTTAGANQFASIDININANTNWFDGFGSLAKAKYIYLNIKRPSEGFGGGIGIGVSTITDVARVDGFDSMTEVSNMFMDLMEVTEFNAFPVLDNFQNFQTYLELWMPSDSNVGVCSMANILNKIKDGAFDVSWNENRKAVFRYNYMEMDRNTAIDQLLSTCNP
;
A
#
# COMPACT_ATOMS: atom_id res chain seq x y z
N MET A 1 15.26 11.94 -47.96
CA MET A 1 14.67 12.56 -49.17
C MET A 1 14.93 14.06 -49.07
N THR A 2 15.79 14.65 -49.90
CA THR A 2 16.24 16.06 -49.79
C THR A 2 15.06 17.02 -49.91
N ARG A 3 14.53 17.50 -48.77
CA ARG A 3 13.57 18.61 -48.72
C ARG A 3 14.31 19.89 -49.09
N LYS A 4 14.36 20.18 -50.39
CA LYS A 4 14.71 21.51 -50.88
C LYS A 4 13.63 22.47 -50.39
N ILE A 5 13.95 23.31 -49.41
CA ILE A 5 13.12 24.45 -49.02
C ILE A 5 12.95 25.30 -50.28
N TYR A 6 11.73 25.34 -50.80
CA TYR A 6 11.37 26.13 -51.97
C TYR A 6 11.35 27.61 -51.57
N THR A 7 12.49 28.28 -51.65
CA THR A 7 12.59 29.74 -51.60
C THR A 7 12.09 30.31 -52.93
N PHE A 8 10.77 30.33 -53.10
CA PHE A 8 10.09 30.81 -54.31
C PHE A 8 9.43 32.16 -54.08
N LEU A 9 10.14 33.18 -53.54
CA LEU A 9 9.54 34.52 -53.48
C LEU A 9 10.51 35.70 -53.32
N PHE A 10 11.62 35.81 -54.05
CA PHE A 10 12.37 37.08 -54.07
C PHE A 10 13.21 37.34 -55.34
N LEU A 11 12.82 36.83 -56.51
CA LEU A 11 13.67 36.88 -57.71
C LEU A 11 13.25 37.86 -58.82
N PHE A 12 12.56 38.96 -58.49
CA PHE A 12 12.07 39.89 -59.53
C PHE A 12 12.51 41.35 -59.46
N PHE A 13 13.52 41.74 -58.65
CA PHE A 13 13.91 43.16 -58.60
C PHE A 13 15.40 43.53 -58.54
N ILE A 14 16.35 42.66 -58.92
CA ILE A 14 17.76 43.09 -58.94
C ILE A 14 18.51 42.58 -60.18
N VAL A 15 18.48 43.38 -61.26
CA VAL A 15 19.29 43.18 -62.48
C VAL A 15 20.28 44.35 -62.70
N ALA A 16 20.57 45.19 -61.70
CA ALA A 16 21.40 46.40 -61.91
C ALA A 16 22.46 46.74 -60.84
N LEU A 17 22.92 45.78 -60.02
CA LEU A 17 24.03 45.99 -59.05
C LEU A 17 24.92 44.73 -58.97
N SER A 18 25.67 44.44 -60.03
CA SER A 18 26.28 43.12 -60.33
C SER A 18 27.65 42.83 -59.69
N GLY A 19 28.12 43.65 -58.75
CA GLY A 19 29.44 43.49 -58.09
C GLY A 19 29.34 42.96 -56.65
N CYS A 20 28.81 43.77 -55.73
CA CYS A 20 28.75 43.41 -54.31
C CYS A 20 27.67 42.37 -53.96
N LEU A 21 26.56 42.31 -54.71
CA LEU A 21 25.46 41.39 -54.40
C LEU A 21 25.77 39.92 -54.68
N LYS A 22 26.78 39.64 -55.51
CA LYS A 22 27.12 38.25 -55.85
C LYS A 22 27.88 37.57 -54.72
N ASP A 23 28.74 38.33 -54.02
CA ASP A 23 29.49 37.82 -52.88
C ASP A 23 28.53 37.60 -51.70
N ASP A 24 27.65 38.57 -51.41
CA ASP A 24 26.61 38.42 -50.37
C ASP A 24 25.65 37.24 -50.64
N LEU A 25 25.34 36.95 -51.91
CA LEU A 25 24.46 35.83 -52.28
C LEU A 25 25.16 34.46 -52.13
N ASN A 26 26.46 34.38 -52.42
CA ASN A 26 27.25 33.16 -52.18
C ASN A 26 27.40 32.91 -50.68
N ASP A 27 27.69 33.95 -49.88
CA ASP A 27 27.79 33.85 -48.43
C ASP A 27 26.47 33.37 -47.80
N LEU A 28 25.32 33.85 -48.30
CA LEU A 28 24.00 33.38 -47.87
C LEU A 28 23.74 31.92 -48.29
N GLN A 29 24.17 31.51 -49.48
CA GLN A 29 24.04 30.11 -49.91
C GLN A 29 24.90 29.17 -49.05
N ASP A 30 26.13 29.58 -48.73
CA ASP A 30 27.03 28.82 -47.85
C ASP A 30 26.46 28.72 -46.43
N GLN A 31 25.86 29.79 -45.90
CA GLN A 31 25.15 29.76 -44.61
C GLN A 31 23.93 28.83 -44.65
N ILE A 32 23.18 28.81 -45.76
CA ILE A 32 22.05 27.89 -45.93
C ILE A 32 22.53 26.44 -45.98
N ASP A 33 23.63 26.18 -46.68
CA ASP A 33 24.19 24.83 -46.80
C ASP A 33 24.77 24.36 -45.45
N ASP A 34 25.46 25.22 -44.70
CA ASP A 34 25.93 24.96 -43.33
C ASP A 34 24.76 24.70 -42.36
N LEU A 35 23.68 25.46 -42.46
CA LEU A 35 22.46 25.24 -41.67
C LEU A 35 21.80 23.91 -42.02
N ASN A 36 21.69 23.57 -43.31
CA ASN A 36 21.13 22.28 -43.74
C ASN A 36 21.98 21.11 -43.23
N GLN A 37 23.31 21.25 -43.24
CA GLN A 37 24.20 20.25 -42.68
C GLN A 37 23.99 20.09 -41.17
N LYS A 38 23.94 21.20 -40.42
CA LYS A 38 23.68 21.18 -38.97
C LYS A 38 22.32 20.57 -38.62
N VAL A 39 21.29 20.81 -39.44
CA VAL A 39 19.98 20.16 -39.26
C VAL A 39 20.09 18.65 -39.45
N GLY A 40 20.79 18.19 -40.49
CA GLY A 40 21.04 16.76 -40.69
C GLY A 40 21.82 16.13 -39.53
N ASP A 41 22.86 16.80 -39.05
CA ASP A 41 23.65 16.33 -37.90
C ASP A 41 22.78 16.24 -36.62
N LEU A 42 21.86 17.18 -36.41
CA LEU A 42 20.92 17.16 -35.28
C LEU A 42 19.87 16.04 -35.40
N GLU A 43 19.33 15.80 -36.59
CA GLU A 43 18.42 14.68 -36.86
C GLU A 43 19.10 13.35 -36.54
N GLU A 44 20.35 13.16 -36.97
CA GLU A 44 21.15 11.96 -36.68
C GLU A 44 21.42 11.81 -35.17
N ILE A 45 21.73 12.90 -34.47
CA ILE A 45 21.91 12.89 -33.01
C ILE A 45 20.61 12.46 -32.31
N GLN A 46 19.46 13.04 -32.70
CA GLN A 46 18.17 12.71 -32.10
C GLN A 46 17.76 11.26 -32.39
N GLN A 47 18.01 10.77 -33.60
CA GLN A 47 17.77 9.36 -33.96
C GLN A 47 18.59 8.43 -33.06
N ASN A 48 19.88 8.72 -32.90
CA ASN A 48 20.77 7.90 -32.06
C ASN A 48 20.39 7.95 -30.57
N GLN A 49 19.93 9.10 -30.07
CA GLN A 49 19.42 9.23 -28.71
C GLN A 49 18.14 8.40 -28.50
N LEU A 50 17.21 8.42 -29.46
CA LEU A 50 16.00 7.61 -29.40
C LEU A 50 16.33 6.11 -29.42
N LEU A 51 17.22 5.67 -30.31
CA LEU A 51 17.66 4.27 -30.37
C LEU A 51 18.35 3.86 -29.05
N GLN A 52 19.13 4.75 -28.44
CA GLN A 52 19.73 4.48 -27.14
C GLN A 52 18.68 4.34 -26.02
N ALA A 53 17.63 5.17 -26.03
CA ALA A 53 16.53 5.06 -25.06
C ALA A 53 15.76 3.75 -25.23
N ILE A 54 15.48 3.33 -26.47
CA ILE A 54 14.87 2.02 -26.77
C ILE A 54 15.75 0.89 -26.23
N GLN A 55 17.07 0.95 -26.43
CA GLN A 55 18.00 -0.07 -25.92
C GLN A 55 18.07 -0.10 -24.39
N GLN A 56 17.97 1.05 -23.72
CA GLN A 56 17.90 1.12 -22.26
C GLN A 56 16.62 0.45 -21.74
N LEU A 57 15.48 0.71 -22.39
CA LEU A 57 14.21 0.07 -22.06
C LEU A 57 14.26 -1.45 -22.30
N GLN A 58 14.83 -1.89 -23.43
CA GLN A 58 15.07 -3.31 -23.71
C GLN A 58 15.97 -3.96 -22.64
N ALA A 59 17.03 -3.28 -22.19
CA ALA A 59 17.90 -3.80 -21.13
C ALA A 59 17.19 -3.92 -19.78
N ALA A 60 16.38 -2.93 -19.41
CA ALA A 60 15.55 -3.00 -18.20
C ALA A 60 14.55 -4.16 -18.26
N LEU A 61 13.92 -4.37 -19.42
CA LEU A 61 13.00 -5.49 -19.65
C LEU A 61 13.70 -6.85 -19.62
N GLN A 62 14.94 -6.95 -20.12
CA GLN A 62 15.71 -8.20 -20.06
C GLN A 62 16.13 -8.59 -18.64
N GLU A 63 16.36 -7.62 -17.75
CA GLU A 63 16.60 -7.89 -16.33
C GLU A 63 15.36 -8.51 -15.67
N LEU A 64 14.18 -8.05 -16.08
CA LEU A 64 12.87 -8.55 -15.63
C LEU A 64 12.47 -9.90 -16.28
N GLU A 65 12.94 -10.17 -17.50
CA GLU A 65 12.67 -11.41 -18.26
C GLU A 65 13.25 -12.68 -17.60
N SER A 66 14.08 -12.55 -16.55
CA SER A 66 14.57 -13.70 -15.77
C SER A 66 13.45 -14.60 -15.20
N ASN A 67 12.20 -14.14 -15.21
CA ASN A 67 10.99 -14.88 -14.85
C ASN A 67 10.20 -15.54 -16.00
N THR A 68 10.64 -15.51 -17.26
CA THR A 68 9.97 -16.17 -18.43
C THR A 68 8.50 -15.77 -18.64
N ASP A 69 8.09 -14.55 -18.28
CA ASP A 69 6.74 -14.06 -18.55
C ASP A 69 6.58 -13.66 -20.02
N ALA A 70 5.56 -14.22 -20.69
CA ALA A 70 5.26 -13.95 -22.10
C ALA A 70 4.94 -12.47 -22.38
N ARG A 71 4.53 -11.68 -21.38
CA ARG A 71 4.27 -10.24 -21.50
C ARG A 71 5.54 -9.47 -21.86
N TYR A 72 6.65 -9.76 -21.18
CA TYR A 72 7.93 -9.08 -21.45
C TYR A 72 8.50 -9.45 -22.81
N THR A 73 8.35 -10.70 -23.25
CA THR A 73 8.73 -11.10 -24.61
C THR A 73 7.94 -10.33 -25.67
N ALA A 74 6.62 -10.17 -25.50
CA ALA A 74 5.80 -9.39 -26.43
C ALA A 74 6.18 -7.90 -26.46
N LEU A 75 6.48 -7.30 -25.30
CA LEU A 75 6.94 -5.91 -25.21
C LEU A 75 8.32 -5.72 -25.87
N LEU A 76 9.26 -6.65 -25.66
CA LEU A 76 10.56 -6.64 -26.33
C LEU A 76 10.43 -6.78 -27.86
N GLU A 77 9.56 -7.66 -28.34
CA GLU A 77 9.26 -7.81 -29.76
C GLU A 77 8.68 -6.51 -30.36
N ASN A 78 7.76 -5.86 -29.64
CA ASN A 78 7.20 -4.58 -30.05
C ASN A 78 8.28 -3.48 -30.15
N LEU A 79 9.13 -3.35 -29.13
CA LEU A 79 10.23 -2.38 -29.13
C LEU A 79 11.22 -2.63 -30.26
N GLN A 80 11.50 -3.89 -30.61
CA GLN A 80 12.34 -4.22 -31.76
C GLN A 80 11.72 -3.76 -33.08
N LEU A 81 10.40 -3.90 -33.25
CA LEU A 81 9.69 -3.41 -34.44
C LEU A 81 9.76 -1.88 -34.55
N ILE A 82 9.64 -1.17 -33.42
CA ILE A 82 9.82 0.28 -33.36
C ILE A 82 11.26 0.67 -33.69
N GLU A 83 12.25 -0.01 -33.11
CA GLU A 83 13.68 0.20 -33.42
C GLU A 83 13.94 0.06 -34.92
N ASP A 84 13.40 -0.99 -35.54
CA ASP A 84 13.50 -1.24 -36.97
C ASP A 84 12.79 -0.15 -37.80
N GLU A 85 11.64 0.36 -37.35
CA GLU A 85 10.92 1.46 -38.00
C GLU A 85 11.72 2.77 -37.92
N VAL A 86 12.29 3.09 -36.76
CA VAL A 86 13.17 4.26 -36.55
C VAL A 86 14.40 4.17 -37.45
N ALA A 87 15.04 2.99 -37.55
CA ALA A 87 16.25 2.79 -38.32
C ALA A 87 16.01 2.83 -39.84
N ASN A 88 14.88 2.30 -40.31
CA ASN A 88 14.65 2.05 -41.74
C ASN A 88 13.61 2.97 -42.40
N ASN A 89 12.83 3.73 -41.63
CA ASN A 89 11.77 4.59 -42.15
C ASN A 89 11.82 6.01 -41.58
N ALA A 90 12.76 6.82 -42.08
CA ALA A 90 12.88 8.22 -41.70
C ALA A 90 11.61 9.06 -41.93
N ALA A 91 10.68 8.62 -42.79
CA ALA A 91 9.40 9.32 -42.96
C ALA A 91 8.43 9.08 -41.79
N ALA A 92 8.55 7.95 -41.07
CA ALA A 92 7.78 7.67 -39.86
C ALA A 92 8.24 8.51 -38.65
N VAL A 93 9.45 9.07 -38.68
CA VAL A 93 10.06 9.79 -37.56
C VAL A 93 9.94 11.30 -37.74
N TYR A 94 9.27 11.95 -36.79
CA TYR A 94 9.28 13.39 -36.63
C TYR A 94 10.37 13.80 -35.64
N TYR A 95 11.40 14.48 -36.16
CA TYR A 95 12.53 14.98 -35.38
C TYR A 95 12.18 16.31 -34.73
N GLY A 96 12.00 16.30 -33.41
CA GLY A 96 11.67 17.48 -32.61
C GLY A 96 10.45 17.28 -31.71
N ASN A 97 9.85 18.40 -31.30
CA ASN A 97 8.74 18.44 -30.36
C ASN A 97 7.42 18.76 -31.08
N LEU A 98 6.29 18.39 -30.47
CA LEU A 98 4.96 18.84 -30.85
C LEU A 98 4.40 19.74 -29.75
N LEU A 99 4.65 21.05 -29.83
CA LEU A 99 4.25 22.04 -28.83
C LEU A 99 3.28 23.09 -29.40
N THR A 100 3.25 23.23 -30.72
CA THR A 100 2.51 24.26 -31.45
C THR A 100 1.70 23.66 -32.59
N ASP A 101 0.59 24.32 -32.97
CA ASP A 101 -0.28 23.92 -34.08
C ASP A 101 0.51 23.67 -35.39
N GLU A 102 1.57 24.46 -35.63
CA GLU A 102 2.43 24.31 -36.82
C GLU A 102 3.21 23.00 -36.81
N GLU A 103 3.72 22.58 -35.64
CA GLU A 103 4.46 21.34 -35.48
C GLU A 103 3.53 20.13 -35.65
N TYR A 104 2.34 20.16 -35.05
CA TYR A 104 1.30 19.14 -35.26
C TYR A 104 0.88 19.04 -36.73
N ALA A 105 0.67 20.18 -37.41
CA ALA A 105 0.36 20.17 -38.84
C ALA A 105 1.48 19.55 -39.68
N LYS A 106 2.75 19.80 -39.34
CA LYS A 106 3.90 19.18 -40.01
C LYS A 106 4.00 17.68 -39.75
N PHE A 107 3.76 17.25 -38.51
CA PHE A 107 3.70 15.83 -38.12
C PHE A 107 2.65 15.08 -38.94
N THR A 108 1.41 15.59 -38.94
CA THR A 108 0.30 15.00 -39.70
C THR A 108 0.56 15.02 -41.21
N ALA A 109 1.10 16.12 -41.75
CA ALA A 109 1.42 16.22 -43.17
C ALA A 109 2.57 15.29 -43.61
N GLN A 110 3.48 14.97 -42.69
CA GLN A 110 4.54 13.99 -42.92
C GLN A 110 3.98 12.55 -42.91
N GLY A 111 2.88 12.30 -42.20
CA GLY A 111 2.40 10.95 -41.93
C GLY A 111 3.33 10.20 -40.96
N ALA A 112 3.99 10.95 -40.08
CA ALA A 112 4.84 10.39 -39.04
C ALA A 112 3.99 9.65 -37.99
N THR A 113 4.61 8.67 -37.35
CA THR A 113 4.03 7.83 -36.29
C THR A 113 4.89 7.87 -35.03
N ILE A 114 6.11 8.42 -35.11
CA ILE A 114 7.08 8.49 -34.03
C ILE A 114 7.50 9.95 -33.86
N VAL A 115 7.57 10.43 -32.61
CA VAL A 115 8.11 11.74 -32.27
C VAL A 115 9.33 11.55 -31.39
N THR A 116 10.48 12.12 -31.75
CA THR A 116 11.71 11.92 -30.97
C THR A 116 11.76 12.75 -29.68
N GLY A 117 11.04 13.88 -29.65
CA GLY A 117 11.01 14.80 -28.52
C GLY A 117 9.65 14.85 -27.83
N LYS A 118 9.44 15.93 -27.09
CA LYS A 118 8.28 16.15 -26.22
C LYS A 118 7.00 16.42 -27.01
N VAL A 119 5.88 15.87 -26.55
CA VAL A 119 4.54 16.11 -27.11
C VAL A 119 3.66 16.76 -26.04
N THR A 120 3.06 17.92 -26.35
CA THR A 120 2.14 18.62 -25.44
C THR A 120 0.81 18.90 -26.14
N ALA A 121 -0.19 18.08 -25.88
CA ALA A 121 -1.53 18.20 -26.47
C ALA A 121 -2.47 19.02 -25.57
N THR A 122 -2.65 20.29 -25.96
CA THR A 122 -3.46 21.30 -25.24
C THR A 122 -4.82 21.62 -25.86
N THR A 123 -5.15 21.01 -27.01
CA THR A 123 -6.44 21.19 -27.71
C THR A 123 -6.96 19.86 -28.24
N SER A 124 -8.25 19.79 -28.58
CA SER A 124 -8.82 18.61 -29.23
C SER A 124 -8.17 18.32 -30.58
N GLU A 125 -7.82 19.36 -31.34
CA GLU A 125 -7.12 19.24 -32.62
C GLU A 125 -5.72 18.64 -32.46
N HIS A 126 -5.01 18.96 -31.36
CA HIS A 126 -3.74 18.31 -31.03
C HIS A 126 -3.94 16.81 -30.76
N ILE A 127 -4.98 16.43 -30.02
CA ILE A 127 -5.29 15.02 -29.74
C ILE A 127 -5.64 14.27 -31.04
N GLU A 128 -6.48 14.85 -31.90
CA GLU A 128 -6.84 14.26 -33.20
C GLU A 128 -5.61 14.05 -34.10
N ALA A 129 -4.65 14.98 -34.07
CA ALA A 129 -3.40 14.85 -34.82
C ALA A 129 -2.53 13.67 -34.35
N LEU A 130 -2.71 13.18 -33.12
CA LEU A 130 -1.97 12.03 -32.57
C LEU A 130 -2.59 10.66 -32.88
N ALA A 131 -3.64 10.58 -33.71
CA ALA A 131 -4.34 9.32 -33.98
C ALA A 131 -3.44 8.17 -34.50
N SER A 132 -2.35 8.50 -35.20
CA SER A 132 -1.36 7.52 -35.71
C SER A 132 -0.08 7.43 -34.87
N LEU A 133 0.00 8.13 -33.74
CA LEU A 133 1.17 8.14 -32.86
C LEU A 133 1.37 6.76 -32.24
N LYS A 134 2.61 6.25 -32.34
CA LYS A 134 3.07 5.00 -31.75
C LYS A 134 4.06 5.19 -30.61
N LEU A 135 4.95 6.17 -30.76
CA LEU A 135 6.04 6.40 -29.81
C LEU A 135 6.25 7.90 -29.59
N VAL A 136 6.41 8.27 -28.33
CA VAL A 136 7.02 9.53 -27.92
C VAL A 136 8.38 9.23 -27.29
N GLY A 137 9.45 9.81 -27.81
CA GLY A 137 10.82 9.58 -27.32
C GLY A 137 11.14 10.28 -25.99
N ASP A 138 10.29 11.21 -25.58
CA ASP A 138 10.40 12.04 -24.36
C ASP A 138 9.03 12.07 -23.66
N ASP A 139 8.67 13.16 -22.96
CA ASP A 139 7.36 13.28 -22.29
C ASP A 139 6.17 13.37 -23.27
N LEU A 140 5.07 12.72 -22.91
CA LEU A 140 3.74 12.98 -23.45
C LEU A 140 2.87 13.68 -22.39
N ILE A 141 2.49 14.93 -22.67
CA ILE A 141 1.63 15.73 -21.80
C ILE A 141 0.29 16.00 -22.49
N ILE A 142 -0.80 15.65 -21.82
CA ILE A 142 -2.16 15.91 -22.27
C ILE A 142 -2.83 16.81 -21.24
N THR A 143 -3.19 18.04 -21.63
CA THR A 143 -3.76 19.04 -20.70
C THR A 143 -5.22 19.39 -20.99
N SER A 144 -5.86 18.68 -21.92
CA SER A 144 -7.20 19.01 -22.40
C SER A 144 -7.86 17.80 -23.08
N GLY A 145 -9.17 17.92 -23.32
CA GLY A 145 -9.96 16.93 -24.04
C GLY A 145 -11.27 16.64 -23.30
N THR A 146 -12.26 16.14 -24.03
CA THR A 146 -13.50 15.55 -23.47
C THR A 146 -13.52 14.03 -23.63
N GLY A 147 -12.37 13.45 -23.99
CA GLY A 147 -12.14 12.05 -24.30
C GLY A 147 -10.84 11.94 -25.10
N VAL A 148 -10.00 10.95 -24.76
CA VAL A 148 -8.69 10.74 -25.41
C VAL A 148 -8.55 9.26 -25.70
N THR A 149 -8.50 8.90 -26.97
CA THR A 149 -8.21 7.53 -27.39
C THR A 149 -7.03 7.54 -28.34
N LEU A 150 -5.92 6.95 -27.91
CA LEU A 150 -4.71 6.80 -28.73
C LEU A 150 -4.52 5.31 -29.04
N GLU A 151 -5.24 4.85 -30.07
CA GLU A 151 -5.33 3.43 -30.47
C GLU A 151 -3.98 2.77 -30.77
N ASN A 152 -3.01 3.56 -31.23
CA ASN A 152 -1.72 3.07 -31.70
C ASN A 152 -0.57 3.42 -30.77
N LEU A 153 -0.80 4.18 -29.68
CA LEU A 153 0.29 4.59 -28.80
C LEU A 153 0.79 3.35 -28.04
N GLU A 154 2.02 2.95 -28.33
CA GLU A 154 2.64 1.73 -27.79
C GLU A 154 3.61 2.07 -26.66
N ASN A 155 4.35 3.18 -26.74
CA ASN A 155 5.38 3.52 -25.77
C ASN A 155 5.53 5.02 -25.53
N VAL A 156 5.86 5.41 -24.30
CA VAL A 156 6.32 6.75 -23.92
C VAL A 156 7.70 6.62 -23.29
N GLY A 157 8.69 7.30 -23.87
CA GLY A 157 10.10 7.15 -23.51
C GLY A 157 10.47 7.73 -22.15
N ASN A 158 9.75 8.76 -21.71
CA ASN A 158 9.88 9.34 -20.37
C ASN A 158 8.51 9.40 -19.67
N ASP A 159 8.02 10.58 -19.27
CA ASP A 159 6.82 10.71 -18.46
C ASP A 159 5.53 10.80 -19.32
N LEU A 160 4.46 10.14 -18.88
CA LEU A 160 3.10 10.35 -19.39
C LEU A 160 2.30 11.12 -18.35
N LEU A 161 2.00 12.39 -18.64
CA LEU A 161 1.19 13.25 -17.78
C LEU A 161 -0.16 13.56 -18.43
N ILE A 162 -1.24 13.29 -17.70
CA ILE A 162 -2.61 13.61 -18.08
C ILE A 162 -3.20 14.48 -16.98
N THR A 163 -3.53 15.73 -17.34
CA THR A 163 -4.02 16.72 -16.39
C THR A 163 -5.03 17.67 -17.00
N GLY A 164 -5.87 18.32 -16.19
CA GLY A 164 -6.77 19.37 -16.67
C GLY A 164 -7.86 18.89 -17.65
N VAL A 165 -8.11 17.59 -17.74
CA VAL A 165 -9.19 17.04 -18.57
C VAL A 165 -10.55 17.37 -17.92
N THR A 166 -11.50 17.81 -18.75
CA THR A 166 -12.80 18.34 -18.31
C THR A 166 -13.96 17.72 -19.10
N GLY A 167 -15.19 17.89 -18.62
CA GLY A 167 -16.36 17.17 -19.14
C GLY A 167 -16.29 15.67 -18.79
N ASP A 168 -17.34 14.89 -19.07
CA ASP A 168 -17.39 13.46 -18.73
C ASP A 168 -16.43 12.65 -19.64
N ALA A 169 -15.13 12.75 -19.37
CA ALA A 169 -14.08 12.26 -20.25
C ALA A 169 -13.73 10.81 -19.97
N VAL A 170 -13.47 10.07 -21.05
CA VAL A 170 -12.94 8.70 -21.01
C VAL A 170 -11.59 8.70 -21.72
N ILE A 171 -10.57 8.13 -21.08
CA ILE A 171 -9.24 8.01 -21.66
C ILE A 171 -8.88 6.54 -21.81
N GLN A 172 -8.53 6.16 -23.04
CA GLN A 172 -8.21 4.79 -23.41
C GLN A 172 -6.91 4.75 -24.21
N LEU A 173 -5.94 3.99 -23.70
CA LEU A 173 -4.63 3.77 -24.32
C LEU A 173 -4.45 2.26 -24.57
N PRO A 174 -5.24 1.67 -25.49
CA PRO A 174 -5.41 0.22 -25.59
C PRO A 174 -4.18 -0.52 -26.13
N ALA A 175 -3.19 0.19 -26.70
CA ALA A 175 -1.94 -0.40 -27.18
C ALA A 175 -0.73 -0.05 -26.31
N LEU A 176 -0.89 0.80 -25.28
CA LEU A 176 0.23 1.31 -24.50
C LEU A 176 0.83 0.18 -23.69
N GLY A 177 2.06 -0.22 -24.03
CA GLY A 177 2.79 -1.30 -23.37
C GLY A 177 3.77 -0.82 -22.29
N SER A 178 4.34 0.38 -22.44
CA SER A 178 5.28 0.91 -21.44
C SER A 178 5.36 2.43 -21.31
N VAL A 179 5.75 2.88 -20.12
CA VAL A 179 6.16 4.26 -19.79
C VAL A 179 7.53 4.22 -19.13
N GLY A 180 8.51 4.90 -19.72
CA GLY A 180 9.92 4.88 -19.28
C GLY A 180 10.19 5.69 -18.00
N GLY A 181 9.33 6.65 -17.68
CA GLY A 181 9.33 7.42 -16.45
C GLY A 181 8.04 7.20 -15.65
N ASN A 182 7.44 8.30 -15.18
CA ASN A 182 6.20 8.30 -14.40
C ASN A 182 4.97 8.26 -15.31
N LEU A 183 3.92 7.58 -14.84
CA LEU A 183 2.56 7.73 -15.35
C LEU A 183 1.74 8.53 -14.34
N GLU A 184 1.40 9.77 -14.67
CA GLU A 184 0.66 10.70 -13.82
C GLU A 184 -0.71 11.03 -14.43
N VAL A 185 -1.78 10.60 -13.76
CA VAL A 185 -3.17 10.97 -14.08
C VAL A 185 -3.72 11.82 -12.94
N THR A 186 -3.52 13.14 -13.06
CA THR A 186 -3.72 14.06 -11.94
C THR A 186 -4.54 15.30 -12.27
N MET A 187 -5.37 15.74 -11.33
CA MET A 187 -6.15 16.98 -11.46
C MET A 187 -7.06 16.98 -12.70
N ASN A 188 -7.77 15.88 -12.94
CA ASN A 188 -8.74 15.77 -14.04
C ASN A 188 -10.17 15.75 -13.47
N PRO A 189 -10.77 16.91 -13.17
CA PRO A 189 -12.09 16.98 -12.56
C PRO A 189 -13.20 16.40 -13.45
N GLY A 190 -12.97 16.26 -14.77
CA GLY A 190 -13.91 15.63 -15.69
C GLY A 190 -13.70 14.13 -15.93
N LEU A 191 -12.54 13.58 -15.60
CA LEU A 191 -12.20 12.21 -15.96
C LEU A 191 -13.13 11.22 -15.26
N VAL A 192 -13.80 10.35 -16.02
CA VAL A 192 -14.72 9.31 -15.53
C VAL A 192 -14.06 7.94 -15.57
N GLU A 193 -13.22 7.69 -16.57
CA GLU A 193 -12.55 6.40 -16.77
C GLU A 193 -11.16 6.61 -17.36
N PHE A 194 -10.19 5.86 -16.84
CA PHE A 194 -8.86 5.72 -17.42
C PHE A 194 -8.52 4.23 -17.57
N ALA A 195 -8.15 3.83 -18.79
CA ALA A 195 -7.77 2.45 -19.08
C ALA A 195 -6.50 2.39 -19.96
N ALA A 196 -5.54 1.59 -19.51
CA ALA A 196 -4.35 1.20 -20.26
C ALA A 196 -4.07 -0.29 -20.01
N ASP A 197 -4.99 -1.15 -20.46
CA ASP A 197 -5.00 -2.57 -20.10
C ASP A 197 -3.83 -3.39 -20.66
N GLU A 198 -3.16 -2.89 -21.70
CA GLU A 198 -1.95 -3.51 -22.26
C GLU A 198 -0.65 -3.00 -21.61
N LEU A 199 -0.75 -2.05 -20.67
CA LEU A 199 0.42 -1.49 -19.99
C LEU A 199 1.04 -2.57 -19.11
N VAL A 200 2.31 -2.89 -19.36
CA VAL A 200 3.07 -3.92 -18.62
C VAL A 200 4.04 -3.27 -17.64
N LEU A 201 4.64 -2.13 -18.02
CA LEU A 201 5.72 -1.52 -17.26
C LEU A 201 5.54 0.00 -17.12
N VAL A 202 5.63 0.48 -15.89
CA VAL A 202 5.95 1.87 -15.56
C VAL A 202 7.28 1.86 -14.82
N ASN A 203 8.33 2.42 -15.41
CA ASN A 203 9.66 2.35 -14.80
C ASN A 203 9.85 3.36 -13.64
N GLY A 204 9.01 4.39 -13.57
CA GLY A 204 8.87 5.30 -12.43
C GLY A 204 7.59 5.06 -11.62
N ALA A 205 7.01 6.13 -11.09
CA ALA A 205 5.80 6.10 -10.29
C ALA A 205 4.54 6.01 -11.16
N LEU A 206 3.57 5.18 -10.73
CA LEU A 206 2.18 5.25 -11.17
C LEU A 206 1.39 6.10 -10.17
N GLN A 207 1.04 7.31 -10.58
CA GLN A 207 0.34 8.29 -9.76
C GLN A 207 -1.05 8.60 -10.34
N VAL A 208 -2.10 8.36 -9.55
CA VAL A 208 -3.48 8.73 -9.87
C VAL A 208 -4.05 9.53 -8.70
N SER A 209 -4.35 10.81 -8.92
CA SER A 209 -4.83 11.65 -7.82
C SER A 209 -5.66 12.86 -8.23
N ALA A 210 -6.59 13.26 -7.37
CA ALA A 210 -7.44 14.45 -7.56
C ALA A 210 -8.23 14.42 -8.89
N ASN A 211 -8.89 13.29 -9.16
CA ASN A 211 -9.78 13.09 -10.31
C ASN A 211 -11.21 12.93 -9.80
N ASP A 212 -11.86 14.05 -9.43
CA ASP A 212 -13.13 14.12 -8.69
C ASP A 212 -14.28 13.23 -9.22
N ASN A 213 -14.28 12.94 -10.52
CA ASN A 213 -15.32 12.18 -11.20
C ASN A 213 -14.88 10.77 -11.62
N LEU A 214 -13.65 10.35 -11.32
CA LEU A 214 -13.10 9.07 -11.75
C LEU A 214 -13.88 7.94 -11.09
N LEU A 215 -14.45 7.04 -11.90
CA LEU A 215 -15.23 5.89 -11.44
C LEU A 215 -14.46 4.59 -11.61
N ALA A 216 -13.65 4.49 -12.67
CA ALA A 216 -12.93 3.28 -13.04
C ALA A 216 -11.49 3.57 -13.47
N LEU A 217 -10.57 2.76 -12.96
CA LEU A 217 -9.14 2.76 -13.27
C LEU A 217 -8.72 1.34 -13.63
N SER A 218 -8.11 1.14 -14.80
CA SER A 218 -7.72 -0.20 -15.26
C SER A 218 -6.31 -0.28 -15.85
N PHE A 219 -5.55 -1.22 -15.33
CA PHE A 219 -4.19 -1.60 -15.68
C PHE A 219 -4.07 -3.12 -15.71
N ALA A 220 -4.89 -3.79 -16.51
CA ALA A 220 -5.12 -5.25 -16.42
C ALA A 220 -3.89 -6.15 -16.64
N LYS A 221 -2.79 -5.64 -17.18
CA LYS A 221 -1.54 -6.38 -17.42
C LYS A 221 -0.32 -5.77 -16.73
N LEU A 222 -0.52 -4.73 -15.93
CA LEU A 222 0.59 -4.03 -15.27
C LEU A 222 1.30 -4.98 -14.34
N ASP A 223 2.57 -5.20 -14.66
CA ASP A 223 3.41 -6.13 -13.93
C ASP A 223 4.30 -5.41 -12.95
N MET A 224 4.81 -4.23 -13.32
CA MET A 224 5.76 -3.51 -12.50
C MET A 224 5.56 -1.99 -12.51
N ALA A 225 5.69 -1.41 -11.33
CA ALA A 225 5.87 0.02 -11.08
C ALA A 225 6.99 0.27 -10.05
N ASP A 226 7.63 1.44 -10.08
CA ASP A 226 8.58 1.80 -9.01
C ASP A 226 7.82 2.19 -7.73
N GLU A 227 6.76 2.99 -7.87
CA GLU A 227 5.85 3.39 -6.79
C GLU A 227 4.41 3.33 -7.29
N LEU A 228 3.47 3.00 -6.41
CA LEU A 228 2.03 3.05 -6.69
C LEU A 228 1.35 4.03 -5.74
N TYR A 229 0.84 5.13 -6.27
CA TYR A 229 0.14 6.15 -5.51
C TYR A 229 -1.24 6.43 -6.12
N ILE A 230 -2.29 5.94 -5.47
CA ILE A 230 -3.69 6.21 -5.81
C ILE A 230 -4.32 6.99 -4.66
N ASN A 231 -4.59 8.28 -4.87
CA ASN A 231 -5.17 9.15 -3.86
C ASN A 231 -6.23 10.08 -4.45
N GLU A 232 -7.49 9.69 -4.29
CA GLU A 232 -8.64 10.43 -4.80
C GLU A 232 -9.25 11.38 -3.75
N TYR A 233 -8.40 11.99 -2.92
CA TYR A 233 -8.82 13.01 -1.97
C TYR A 233 -9.44 14.21 -2.69
N PHE A 234 -10.64 14.60 -2.25
CA PHE A 234 -11.41 15.69 -2.85
C PHE A 234 -11.45 16.92 -1.94
N GLU A 235 -10.59 17.91 -2.20
CA GLU A 235 -10.43 19.11 -1.34
C GLU A 235 -11.66 20.05 -1.37
N ALA A 236 -12.39 20.11 -2.49
CA ALA A 236 -13.54 20.99 -2.63
C ALA A 236 -14.79 20.49 -1.90
N ASP A 237 -14.72 19.31 -1.27
CA ASP A 237 -15.70 18.88 -0.29
C ASP A 237 -15.55 19.72 1.01
N PRO A 238 -16.53 20.57 1.35
CA PRO A 238 -16.46 21.45 2.50
C PRO A 238 -16.40 20.70 3.84
N GLU A 239 -16.66 19.40 3.87
CA GLU A 239 -16.71 18.61 5.09
C GLU A 239 -15.40 17.82 5.38
N TYR A 240 -14.42 17.79 4.45
CA TYR A 240 -13.12 17.09 4.60
C TYR A 240 -13.27 15.59 4.94
N ILE A 241 -14.36 14.95 4.52
CA ILE A 241 -14.73 13.59 4.95
C ILE A 241 -15.00 12.62 3.79
N PHE A 242 -14.94 13.06 2.53
CA PHE A 242 -15.32 12.21 1.41
C PHE A 242 -14.16 11.72 0.55
N VAL A 243 -14.02 10.41 0.64
CA VAL A 243 -13.52 9.48 -0.36
C VAL A 243 -14.02 9.84 -1.77
N GLY A 244 -13.11 9.96 -2.73
CA GLY A 244 -13.40 10.21 -4.15
C GLY A 244 -14.20 9.07 -4.80
N LYS A 245 -14.70 9.29 -6.03
CA LYS A 245 -15.71 8.40 -6.63
C LYS A 245 -15.17 7.09 -7.22
N LEU A 246 -13.85 6.87 -7.17
CA LEU A 246 -13.19 5.72 -7.78
C LEU A 246 -13.66 4.43 -7.10
N SER A 247 -14.46 3.64 -7.81
CA SER A 247 -15.15 2.46 -7.25
C SER A 247 -14.78 1.16 -7.93
N SER A 248 -13.98 1.22 -8.98
CA SER A 248 -13.43 0.06 -9.69
C SER A 248 -11.96 0.29 -9.98
N ILE A 249 -11.11 -0.59 -9.45
CA ILE A 249 -9.67 -0.59 -9.67
C ILE A 249 -9.26 -1.98 -10.14
N ASN A 250 -8.42 -2.04 -11.17
CA ASN A 250 -7.82 -3.26 -11.67
C ASN A 250 -6.30 -3.06 -11.82
N LEU A 251 -5.51 -3.71 -10.96
CA LEU A 251 -4.05 -3.55 -10.86
C LEU A 251 -3.27 -4.85 -11.15
N SER A 252 -3.95 -5.92 -11.55
CA SER A 252 -3.36 -7.20 -11.98
C SER A 252 -2.26 -7.81 -11.09
N GLY A 253 -2.21 -7.49 -9.79
CA GLY A 253 -1.14 -8.00 -8.93
C GLY A 253 0.22 -7.37 -9.23
N VAL A 254 0.26 -6.09 -9.60
CA VAL A 254 1.50 -5.33 -9.87
C VAL A 254 2.55 -5.49 -8.76
N ASP A 255 3.79 -5.79 -9.15
CA ASP A 255 4.98 -5.69 -8.31
C ASP A 255 5.43 -4.23 -8.20
N VAL A 256 5.58 -3.75 -6.97
CA VAL A 256 5.98 -2.37 -6.66
C VAL A 256 7.30 -2.37 -5.91
N LYS A 257 8.32 -1.70 -6.48
CA LYS A 257 9.68 -1.70 -5.92
C LYS A 257 9.78 -0.93 -4.61
N ASN A 258 9.02 0.14 -4.47
CA ASN A 258 8.97 0.99 -3.28
C ASN A 258 7.57 0.90 -2.65
N ASP A 259 6.91 2.04 -2.46
CA ASP A 259 5.71 2.16 -1.65
C ASP A 259 4.44 1.95 -2.46
N VAL A 260 3.45 1.33 -1.81
CA VAL A 260 2.06 1.26 -2.25
C VAL A 260 1.22 2.13 -1.34
N THR A 261 0.57 3.14 -1.90
CA THR A 261 -0.41 3.97 -1.21
C THR A 261 -1.72 3.96 -1.99
N ILE A 262 -2.78 3.45 -1.38
CA ILE A 262 -4.15 3.53 -1.90
C ILE A 262 -5.00 4.24 -0.85
N SER A 263 -5.56 5.40 -1.20
CA SER A 263 -6.30 6.23 -0.26
C SER A 263 -7.47 6.97 -0.91
N TYR A 264 -8.51 7.20 -0.10
CA TYR A 264 -9.66 8.01 -0.49
C TYR A 264 -10.38 7.54 -1.76
N ILE A 265 -10.52 6.24 -1.98
CA ILE A 265 -11.29 5.64 -3.10
C ILE A 265 -12.63 5.04 -2.66
N ALA A 266 -13.70 5.24 -3.42
CA ALA A 266 -15.06 4.80 -3.08
C ALA A 266 -15.19 3.28 -3.01
N GLY A 267 -14.38 2.51 -3.71
CA GLY A 267 -14.47 1.05 -3.59
C GLY A 267 -13.68 0.26 -4.61
N GLY A 268 -14.08 -0.99 -4.72
CA GLY A 268 -13.46 -1.98 -5.60
C GLY A 268 -12.74 -3.07 -4.81
N THR A 269 -11.79 -3.69 -5.49
CA THR A 269 -10.90 -4.73 -4.97
C THR A 269 -9.49 -4.41 -5.41
N ALA A 270 -8.50 -4.69 -4.59
CA ALA A 270 -7.09 -4.51 -4.95
C ALA A 270 -6.37 -5.86 -4.92
N GLU A 271 -5.60 -6.15 -5.95
CA GLU A 271 -4.65 -7.26 -5.98
C GLU A 271 -3.27 -6.66 -6.22
N ILE A 272 -2.34 -6.92 -5.30
CA ILE A 272 -1.01 -6.34 -5.28
C ILE A 272 0.01 -7.48 -5.21
N GLY A 273 1.05 -7.37 -6.04
CA GLY A 273 2.18 -8.27 -6.07
C GLY A 273 3.14 -8.00 -4.92
N SER A 274 4.42 -7.97 -5.25
CA SER A 274 5.52 -7.65 -4.35
C SER A 274 5.51 -6.19 -3.93
N VAL A 275 5.89 -5.90 -2.68
CA VAL A 275 6.00 -4.52 -2.17
C VAL A 275 7.35 -4.36 -1.49
N GLY A 276 8.27 -3.66 -2.14
CA GLY A 276 9.62 -3.46 -1.61
C GLY A 276 9.72 -2.39 -0.53
N GLY A 277 8.70 -1.55 -0.36
CA GLY A 277 8.59 -0.53 0.68
C GLY A 277 7.32 -0.67 1.52
N GLU A 278 6.71 0.47 1.83
CA GLU A 278 5.51 0.60 2.67
C GLU A 278 4.24 0.12 1.95
N PHE A 279 3.35 -0.58 2.66
CA PHE A 279 2.02 -0.94 2.16
C PHE A 279 0.94 -0.19 2.95
N ASN A 280 0.37 0.85 2.36
CA ASN A 280 -0.59 1.75 2.99
C ASN A 280 -1.93 1.73 2.27
N VAL A 281 -2.96 1.20 2.93
CA VAL A 281 -4.35 1.29 2.46
C VAL A 281 -5.19 1.99 3.52
N ILE A 282 -5.55 3.24 3.24
CA ILE A 282 -6.07 4.18 4.24
C ILE A 282 -7.31 4.90 3.71
N TYR A 283 -8.38 5.01 4.52
CA TYR A 283 -9.60 5.75 4.14
C TYR A 283 -10.22 5.25 2.81
N THR A 284 -10.27 3.94 2.60
CA THR A 284 -10.86 3.38 1.36
C THR A 284 -12.22 2.73 1.60
N GLY A 285 -12.99 2.62 0.53
CA GLY A 285 -14.17 1.77 0.43
C GLY A 285 -13.88 0.40 -0.20
N LEU A 286 -12.61 -0.01 -0.29
CA LEU A 286 -12.27 -1.34 -0.82
C LEU A 286 -12.98 -2.43 -0.03
N THR A 287 -13.48 -3.44 -0.73
CA THR A 287 -14.17 -4.56 -0.09
C THR A 287 -13.26 -5.75 0.15
N SER A 288 -12.23 -5.92 -0.68
CA SER A 288 -11.18 -6.92 -0.49
C SER A 288 -9.82 -6.45 -0.98
N ILE A 289 -8.78 -7.02 -0.38
CA ILE A 289 -7.38 -6.85 -0.75
C ILE A 289 -6.74 -8.24 -0.85
N SER A 290 -5.99 -8.50 -1.92
CA SER A 290 -5.17 -9.70 -2.10
C SER A 290 -3.70 -9.28 -2.23
N ILE A 291 -2.84 -9.84 -1.40
CA ILE A 291 -1.40 -9.59 -1.38
C ILE A 291 -0.72 -10.88 -1.78
N LEU A 292 -0.14 -10.88 -2.97
CA LEU A 292 0.51 -12.05 -3.55
C LEU A 292 1.97 -12.19 -3.07
N SER A 293 2.54 -11.12 -2.51
CA SER A 293 3.94 -11.11 -2.06
C SER A 293 4.25 -12.08 -0.93
N GLU A 294 5.48 -12.55 -0.92
CA GLU A 294 6.09 -13.20 0.24
C GLU A 294 6.66 -12.20 1.28
N LYS A 295 6.88 -10.93 0.90
CA LYS A 295 7.55 -9.95 1.74
C LYS A 295 7.04 -8.52 1.53
N ILE A 296 6.90 -7.77 2.61
CA ILE A 296 6.73 -6.32 2.58
C ILE A 296 7.96 -5.66 3.21
N GLY A 297 8.62 -4.78 2.46
CA GLY A 297 9.88 -4.15 2.88
C GLY A 297 9.74 -2.99 3.89
N GLY A 298 8.51 -2.54 4.13
CA GLY A 298 8.17 -1.49 5.10
C GLY A 298 7.05 -1.90 6.06
N ASN A 299 6.27 -0.93 6.51
CA ASN A 299 5.10 -1.19 7.34
C ASN A 299 3.95 -1.77 6.50
N PHE A 300 3.11 -2.55 7.17
CA PHE A 300 1.82 -3.01 6.70
C PHE A 300 0.73 -2.20 7.41
N THR A 301 0.05 -1.32 6.69
CA THR A 301 -0.93 -0.38 7.25
C THR A 301 -2.29 -0.55 6.58
N LEU A 302 -3.28 -0.96 7.35
CA LEU A 302 -4.69 -0.96 6.99
C LEU A 302 -5.45 -0.08 7.97
N GLN A 303 -5.85 1.12 7.53
CA GLN A 303 -6.50 2.08 8.42
C GLN A 303 -7.78 2.69 7.85
N TYR A 304 -8.80 2.84 8.69
CA TYR A 304 -10.03 3.55 8.34
C TYR A 304 -10.75 3.01 7.07
N ASN A 305 -10.61 1.71 6.77
CA ASN A 305 -11.25 1.09 5.62
C ASN A 305 -12.63 0.53 6.01
N SER A 306 -13.68 1.28 5.71
CA SER A 306 -15.01 1.01 6.29
C SER A 306 -15.82 -0.10 5.61
N ALA A 307 -15.40 -0.50 4.40
CA ALA A 307 -16.03 -1.57 3.63
C ALA A 307 -15.15 -2.83 3.52
N LEU A 308 -13.93 -2.79 4.06
CA LEU A 308 -12.95 -3.86 3.91
C LEU A 308 -13.37 -5.08 4.72
N ASN A 309 -13.69 -6.17 4.03
CA ASN A 309 -14.16 -7.41 4.66
C ASN A 309 -13.13 -8.52 4.65
N ASP A 310 -12.31 -8.55 3.61
CA ASP A 310 -11.44 -9.66 3.30
C ASP A 310 -10.05 -9.16 2.93
N VAL A 311 -9.04 -9.75 3.55
CA VAL A 311 -7.63 -9.45 3.28
C VAL A 311 -6.89 -10.77 3.19
N VAL A 312 -6.52 -11.13 1.97
CA VAL A 312 -5.79 -12.38 1.69
C VAL A 312 -4.30 -12.06 1.66
N ALA A 313 -3.55 -12.60 2.61
CA ALA A 313 -2.11 -12.45 2.73
C ALA A 313 -1.44 -13.81 3.06
N ASP A 314 -1.93 -14.89 2.45
CA ASP A 314 -1.53 -16.26 2.76
C ASP A 314 -0.07 -16.57 2.43
N ASN A 315 0.49 -15.89 1.43
CA ASN A 315 1.88 -16.11 1.01
C ASN A 315 2.88 -15.25 1.79
N LEU A 316 2.42 -14.25 2.54
CA LEU A 316 3.27 -13.26 3.20
C LEU A 316 4.03 -13.92 4.36
N LYS A 317 5.37 -13.96 4.26
CA LYS A 317 6.29 -14.57 5.24
C LYS A 317 6.97 -13.56 6.14
N GLU A 318 7.19 -12.34 5.63
CA GLU A 318 7.98 -11.32 6.32
C GLU A 318 7.40 -9.91 6.13
N ILE A 319 7.34 -9.15 7.21
CA ILE A 319 7.08 -7.71 7.21
C ILE A 319 8.28 -7.02 7.89
N GLU A 320 9.01 -6.18 7.15
CA GLU A 320 10.22 -5.50 7.65
C GLU A 320 9.92 -4.27 8.53
N GLY A 321 8.67 -3.83 8.57
CA GLY A 321 8.20 -2.73 9.43
C GLY A 321 7.15 -3.15 10.45
N ASN A 322 6.34 -2.17 10.85
CA ASN A 322 5.22 -2.33 11.77
C ASN A 322 4.01 -2.96 11.06
N VAL A 323 3.16 -3.62 11.84
CA VAL A 323 1.81 -4.00 11.43
C VAL A 323 0.82 -3.09 12.14
N ASP A 324 0.07 -2.31 11.38
CA ASP A 324 -1.00 -1.45 11.90
C ASP A 324 -2.29 -1.77 11.18
N ILE A 325 -3.21 -2.40 11.90
CA ILE A 325 -4.56 -2.70 11.40
C ILE A 325 -5.51 -2.03 12.37
N SER A 326 -5.92 -0.81 12.04
CA SER A 326 -6.71 0.00 12.96
C SER A 326 -7.90 0.73 12.35
N PHE A 327 -8.96 0.85 13.14
CA PHE A 327 -10.16 1.60 12.79
C PHE A 327 -10.84 1.18 11.47
N ASN A 328 -10.69 -0.10 11.06
CA ASN A 328 -11.39 -0.65 9.89
C ASN A 328 -12.82 -1.05 10.26
N ASP A 329 -13.58 -0.10 10.80
CA ASP A 329 -14.96 -0.30 11.20
C ASP A 329 -15.95 0.36 10.23
N ASN A 330 -17.24 0.06 10.41
CA ASN A 330 -18.31 0.61 9.58
C ASN A 330 -18.67 2.08 9.90
N SER A 331 -17.96 2.77 10.78
CA SER A 331 -18.36 4.09 11.29
C SER A 331 -17.66 5.27 10.60
N TYR A 332 -16.44 5.07 10.10
CA TYR A 332 -15.58 6.19 9.69
C TYR A 332 -15.91 6.85 8.33
N LEU A 333 -16.67 6.23 7.43
CA LEU A 333 -17.07 6.84 6.15
C LEU A 333 -18.57 7.17 6.09
N TRP A 334 -18.97 8.41 6.32
CA TRP A 334 -20.38 8.80 6.56
C TRP A 334 -21.36 8.64 5.38
N THR A 335 -20.91 8.28 4.17
CA THR A 335 -21.75 8.33 2.94
C THR A 335 -22.08 7.00 2.27
N GLN A 336 -21.56 5.85 2.70
CA GLN A 336 -21.90 4.58 2.03
C GLN A 336 -23.04 3.81 2.70
N GLU A 337 -23.94 3.27 1.87
CA GLU A 337 -25.11 2.47 2.28
C GLU A 337 -24.76 1.02 2.67
N THR A 338 -23.59 0.52 2.26
CA THR A 338 -23.11 -0.84 2.58
C THR A 338 -21.78 -0.78 3.32
N ARG A 339 -21.85 -0.64 4.65
CA ARG A 339 -20.67 -0.66 5.51
C ARG A 339 -20.68 -1.88 6.40
N THR A 340 -19.71 -2.74 6.17
CA THR A 340 -19.57 -4.01 6.87
C THR A 340 -18.42 -3.97 7.87
N GLY A 341 -17.39 -3.14 7.62
CA GLY A 341 -16.14 -3.15 8.37
C GLY A 341 -15.40 -4.49 8.27
N MET A 342 -14.21 -4.56 8.87
CA MET A 342 -13.42 -5.78 8.89
C MET A 342 -13.99 -6.77 9.90
N VAL A 343 -14.49 -7.90 9.38
CA VAL A 343 -15.12 -8.96 10.19
C VAL A 343 -14.12 -10.06 10.56
N ASN A 344 -13.16 -10.33 9.67
CA ASN A 344 -12.11 -11.32 9.86
C ASN A 344 -10.75 -10.63 9.75
N MET A 345 -9.79 -11.07 10.57
CA MET A 345 -8.40 -10.70 10.37
C MET A 345 -7.83 -11.33 9.10
N PRO A 346 -6.80 -10.72 8.48
CA PRO A 346 -5.98 -11.43 7.52
C PRO A 346 -5.41 -12.71 8.16
N SER A 347 -5.49 -13.83 7.44
CA SER A 347 -5.07 -15.15 7.94
C SER A 347 -3.60 -15.19 8.34
N PHE A 348 -2.74 -14.46 7.61
CA PHE A 348 -1.28 -14.46 7.75
C PHE A 348 -0.69 -15.87 7.90
N SER A 349 -1.18 -16.81 7.08
CA SER A 349 -0.94 -18.24 7.25
C SER A 349 0.52 -18.65 7.00
N ALA A 350 1.32 -17.86 6.28
CA ALA A 350 2.76 -18.08 6.12
C ALA A 350 3.64 -17.10 6.92
N LEU A 351 3.06 -16.16 7.69
CA LEU A 351 3.81 -15.06 8.29
C LEU A 351 4.67 -15.56 9.46
N GLU A 352 5.99 -15.48 9.31
CA GLU A 352 6.97 -15.98 10.27
C GLU A 352 7.72 -14.86 11.01
N THR A 353 7.89 -13.71 10.37
CA THR A 353 8.71 -12.59 10.86
C THR A 353 8.02 -11.24 10.75
N ILE A 354 8.04 -10.48 11.85
CA ILE A 354 7.62 -9.07 11.89
C ILE A 354 8.75 -8.24 12.51
N MET A 355 9.29 -7.26 11.80
CA MET A 355 10.45 -6.52 12.29
C MET A 355 10.10 -5.25 13.07
N GLY A 356 8.81 -4.90 13.18
CA GLY A 356 8.30 -3.75 13.95
C GLY A 356 7.26 -4.10 15.02
N ASP A 357 6.54 -3.08 15.46
CA ASP A 357 5.42 -3.16 16.40
C ASP A 357 4.16 -3.76 15.73
N VAL A 358 3.27 -4.32 16.54
CA VAL A 358 1.95 -4.79 16.07
C VAL A 358 0.86 -4.02 16.81
N ASN A 359 0.01 -3.33 16.06
CA ASN A 359 -1.13 -2.57 16.57
C ASN A 359 -2.42 -3.05 15.86
N ILE A 360 -3.28 -3.74 16.59
CA ILE A 360 -4.62 -4.13 16.15
C ILE A 360 -5.61 -3.36 17.01
N VAL A 361 -6.17 -2.26 16.51
CA VAL A 361 -6.92 -1.30 17.35
C VAL A 361 -8.20 -0.82 16.70
N GLY A 362 -9.32 -0.82 17.43
CA GLY A 362 -10.53 -0.11 16.95
C GLY A 362 -11.29 -0.81 15.81
N ASN A 363 -11.04 -2.10 15.56
CA ASN A 363 -11.74 -2.84 14.50
C ASN A 363 -13.06 -3.40 15.03
N ASN A 364 -14.06 -2.54 15.19
CA ASN A 364 -15.27 -2.83 15.96
C ASN A 364 -16.17 -3.95 15.42
N GLN A 365 -15.95 -4.39 14.18
CA GLN A 365 -16.76 -5.43 13.52
C GLN A 365 -16.10 -6.82 13.57
N LEU A 366 -14.86 -6.94 14.07
CA LEU A 366 -14.17 -8.22 14.16
C LEU A 366 -14.96 -9.22 15.01
N LYS A 367 -15.05 -10.46 14.50
CA LYS A 367 -15.71 -11.58 15.19
C LYS A 367 -14.72 -12.60 15.74
N SER A 368 -13.56 -12.72 15.11
CA SER A 368 -12.45 -13.49 15.61
C SER A 368 -11.14 -12.79 15.27
N LEU A 369 -10.12 -13.06 16.09
CA LEU A 369 -8.75 -12.62 15.87
C LEU A 369 -7.87 -13.86 15.93
N GLU A 370 -7.76 -14.55 14.80
CA GLU A 370 -7.01 -15.81 14.64
C GLU A 370 -5.89 -15.59 13.61
N ALA A 371 -4.79 -14.98 14.06
CA ALA A 371 -3.71 -14.53 13.19
C ALA A 371 -2.35 -14.61 13.89
N PHE A 372 -1.27 -14.49 13.13
CA PHE A 372 0.11 -14.43 13.63
C PHE A 372 0.61 -15.70 14.35
N ASN A 373 -0.12 -16.82 14.29
CA ASN A 373 0.24 -18.03 15.03
C ASN A 373 1.51 -18.72 14.52
N ASN A 374 1.95 -18.42 13.29
CA ASN A 374 3.22 -18.89 12.74
C ASN A 374 4.39 -17.91 12.96
N VAL A 375 4.14 -16.73 13.55
CA VAL A 375 5.18 -15.74 13.80
C VAL A 375 6.10 -16.27 14.90
N THR A 376 7.37 -16.48 14.57
CA THR A 376 8.39 -16.95 15.52
C THR A 376 9.30 -15.83 16.00
N LEU A 377 9.42 -14.77 15.21
CA LEU A 377 10.30 -13.63 15.44
C LEU A 377 9.54 -12.30 15.32
N LEU A 378 9.63 -11.48 16.38
CA LEU A 378 9.14 -10.11 16.37
C LEU A 378 10.20 -9.11 16.90
N ARG A 379 10.53 -8.07 16.13
CA ARG A 379 11.52 -7.03 16.50
C ARG A 379 10.93 -5.64 16.80
N GLY A 380 9.67 -5.59 17.24
CA GLY A 380 9.06 -4.41 17.85
C GLY A 380 9.32 -4.24 19.34
N ASN A 381 8.89 -3.10 19.86
CA ASN A 381 8.78 -2.78 21.28
C ASN A 381 7.43 -3.19 21.87
N LYS A 382 6.37 -3.29 21.05
CA LYS A 382 5.00 -3.41 21.53
C LYS A 382 4.12 -4.33 20.65
N ILE A 383 3.27 -5.10 21.31
CA ILE A 383 2.05 -5.69 20.74
C ILE A 383 0.86 -5.07 21.45
N GLU A 384 -0.04 -4.46 20.70
CA GLU A 384 -1.27 -3.84 21.20
C GLU A 384 -2.50 -4.43 20.49
N ILE A 385 -3.41 -4.99 21.27
CA ILE A 385 -4.72 -5.48 20.83
C ILE A 385 -5.77 -4.82 21.72
N SER A 386 -6.46 -3.81 21.20
CA SER A 386 -7.43 -3.05 21.99
C SER A 386 -8.63 -2.57 21.17
N SER A 387 -9.80 -2.44 21.80
CA SER A 387 -10.99 -1.84 21.16
C SER A 387 -11.45 -2.52 19.86
N ASN A 388 -11.25 -3.84 19.69
CA ASN A 388 -11.55 -4.58 18.45
C ASN A 388 -12.98 -5.16 18.39
N GLY A 389 -13.97 -4.39 18.84
CA GLY A 389 -15.36 -4.83 18.93
C GLY A 389 -15.76 -5.26 20.33
N MET A 390 -17.07 -5.35 20.54
CA MET A 390 -17.65 -5.68 21.86
C MET A 390 -17.81 -7.19 22.09
N ASP A 391 -17.77 -7.99 21.02
CA ASP A 391 -18.15 -9.41 21.02
C ASP A 391 -17.22 -10.25 20.12
N ILE A 392 -15.91 -10.28 20.43
CA ILE A 392 -14.97 -11.16 19.73
C ILE A 392 -15.10 -12.57 20.31
N GLU A 393 -15.39 -13.59 19.49
CA GLU A 393 -15.53 -14.96 19.98
C GLU A 393 -14.19 -15.47 20.53
N ASN A 394 -13.14 -15.44 19.71
CA ASN A 394 -11.81 -15.92 20.09
C ASN A 394 -10.71 -14.92 19.70
N ILE A 395 -9.70 -14.82 20.56
CA ILE A 395 -8.41 -14.19 20.27
C ILE A 395 -7.35 -15.27 20.41
N LEU A 396 -6.87 -15.80 19.28
CA LEU A 396 -5.88 -16.88 19.18
C LEU A 396 -4.65 -16.36 18.44
N VAL A 397 -3.59 -15.97 19.17
CA VAL A 397 -2.44 -15.23 18.58
C VAL A 397 -1.08 -15.65 19.09
N PHE A 398 -0.07 -15.53 18.21
CA PHE A 398 1.35 -15.61 18.57
C PHE A 398 1.77 -16.89 19.30
N ASP A 399 1.12 -18.03 19.03
CA ASP A 399 1.45 -19.28 19.73
C ASP A 399 2.90 -19.75 19.49
N ALA A 400 3.41 -19.57 18.27
CA ALA A 400 4.80 -19.89 17.92
C ALA A 400 5.84 -18.81 18.26
N LEU A 401 5.46 -17.68 18.87
CA LEU A 401 6.36 -16.55 19.11
C LEU A 401 7.40 -16.90 20.18
N THR A 402 8.65 -17.12 19.76
CA THR A 402 9.75 -17.48 20.68
C THR A 402 10.67 -16.32 21.00
N THR A 403 10.83 -15.38 20.05
CA THR A 403 11.74 -14.24 20.18
C THR A 403 10.99 -12.94 19.93
N ALA A 404 10.85 -12.10 20.96
CA ALA A 404 10.18 -10.82 20.87
C ALA A 404 10.98 -9.70 21.54
N GLY A 405 11.05 -8.54 20.87
CA GLY A 405 11.68 -7.31 21.37
C GLY A 405 12.63 -6.66 20.37
N ALA A 406 12.78 -5.34 20.47
CA ALA A 406 13.53 -4.49 19.52
C ALA A 406 14.98 -4.91 19.28
N ASN A 407 15.57 -5.66 20.21
CA ASN A 407 16.86 -6.32 20.04
C ASN A 407 16.96 -7.49 21.03
N GLN A 408 18.06 -8.24 20.97
CA GLN A 408 18.30 -9.40 21.84
C GLN A 408 18.35 -9.09 23.36
N PHE A 409 18.44 -7.83 23.75
CA PHE A 409 18.46 -7.39 25.16
C PHE A 409 17.16 -6.72 25.60
N ALA A 410 16.25 -6.41 24.67
CA ALA A 410 14.97 -5.80 24.94
C ALA A 410 13.90 -6.89 24.95
N SER A 411 13.08 -6.90 26.01
CA SER A 411 11.85 -7.68 26.03
C SER A 411 10.66 -6.80 25.63
N ILE A 412 9.60 -7.42 25.14
CA ILE A 412 8.44 -6.73 24.55
C ILE A 412 7.39 -6.29 25.58
N ASP A 413 6.67 -5.21 25.27
CA ASP A 413 5.44 -4.82 25.98
C ASP A 413 4.22 -5.44 25.27
N ILE A 414 3.38 -6.16 26.02
CA ILE A 414 2.16 -6.82 25.52
C ILE A 414 0.96 -6.15 26.19
N ASN A 415 0.06 -5.56 25.40
CA ASN A 415 -1.14 -4.88 25.86
C ASN A 415 -2.37 -5.46 25.19
N ILE A 416 -3.15 -6.23 25.96
CA ILE A 416 -4.40 -6.85 25.52
C ILE A 416 -5.54 -6.26 26.35
N ASN A 417 -6.49 -5.61 25.67
CA ASN A 417 -7.71 -5.08 26.27
C ASN A 417 -8.91 -5.43 25.39
N ALA A 418 -9.59 -6.53 25.71
CA ALA A 418 -10.59 -7.10 24.83
C ALA A 418 -11.78 -7.70 25.59
N ASN A 419 -12.94 -7.68 24.93
CA ASN A 419 -14.11 -8.43 25.32
C ASN A 419 -14.16 -9.71 24.48
N THR A 420 -13.88 -10.87 25.07
CA THR A 420 -13.81 -12.13 24.32
C THR A 420 -14.22 -13.35 25.14
N ASN A 421 -14.78 -14.38 24.47
CA ASN A 421 -15.10 -15.64 25.14
C ASN A 421 -13.82 -16.41 25.49
N TRP A 422 -12.81 -16.33 24.62
CA TRP A 422 -11.58 -17.08 24.78
C TRP A 422 -10.38 -16.29 24.27
N PHE A 423 -9.44 -16.03 25.17
CA PHE A 423 -8.10 -15.60 24.85
C PHE A 423 -7.14 -16.79 25.00
N ASP A 424 -6.35 -17.05 23.96
CA ASP A 424 -5.22 -17.98 23.98
C ASP A 424 -4.08 -17.40 23.14
N GLY A 425 -2.86 -17.43 23.67
CA GLY A 425 -1.74 -16.91 22.90
C GLY A 425 -0.41 -16.87 23.64
N PHE A 426 0.62 -16.53 22.88
CA PHE A 426 2.00 -16.43 23.40
C PHE A 426 2.52 -17.73 24.03
N GLY A 427 2.04 -18.90 23.60
CA GLY A 427 2.37 -20.20 24.20
C GLY A 427 3.87 -20.49 24.25
N SER A 428 4.62 -20.06 23.24
CA SER A 428 6.07 -20.27 23.15
C SER A 428 6.94 -19.12 23.71
N LEU A 429 6.34 -18.00 24.14
CA LEU A 429 7.11 -16.81 24.50
C LEU A 429 7.67 -16.92 25.92
N ALA A 430 9.01 -16.95 26.03
CA ALA A 430 9.67 -17.16 27.32
C ALA A 430 9.76 -15.91 28.22
N LYS A 431 9.79 -14.71 27.62
CA LYS A 431 10.07 -13.45 28.34
C LYS A 431 9.27 -12.27 27.80
N ALA A 432 8.79 -11.42 28.70
CA ALA A 432 8.20 -10.12 28.37
C ALA A 432 8.72 -9.02 29.29
N LYS A 433 8.67 -7.76 28.84
CA LYS A 433 8.96 -6.59 29.69
C LYS A 433 7.70 -6.25 30.49
N TYR A 434 6.63 -5.91 29.79
CA TYR A 434 5.37 -5.55 30.41
C TYR A 434 4.23 -6.40 29.85
N ILE A 435 3.32 -6.83 30.73
CA ILE A 435 2.06 -7.45 30.32
C ILE A 435 0.92 -6.66 30.95
N TYR A 436 0.04 -6.15 30.10
CA TYR A 436 -1.28 -5.66 30.49
C TYR A 436 -2.31 -6.58 29.86
N LEU A 437 -3.09 -7.26 30.68
CA LEU A 437 -4.14 -8.18 30.25
C LEU A 437 -5.46 -7.78 30.91
N ASN A 438 -6.39 -7.27 30.11
CA ASN A 438 -7.75 -6.97 30.54
C ASN A 438 -8.70 -7.75 29.62
N ILE A 439 -9.20 -8.88 30.13
CA ILE A 439 -10.15 -9.74 29.41
C ILE A 439 -11.49 -9.65 30.12
N LYS A 440 -12.49 -9.22 29.36
CA LYS A 440 -13.87 -9.08 29.84
C LYS A 440 -14.79 -10.01 29.10
N ARG A 441 -15.92 -10.33 29.71
CA ARG A 441 -16.97 -11.07 29.01
C ARG A 441 -17.55 -10.18 27.91
N PRO A 442 -17.86 -10.74 26.73
CA PRO A 442 -18.73 -10.08 25.79
C PRO A 442 -20.06 -9.73 26.47
N SER A 443 -20.53 -8.49 26.29
CA SER A 443 -21.75 -8.06 26.95
C SER A 443 -22.98 -8.59 26.20
N GLU A 444 -23.87 -9.31 26.86
CA GLU A 444 -25.22 -9.53 26.35
C GLU A 444 -25.95 -8.16 26.26
N GLY A 445 -25.84 -7.46 25.12
CA GLY A 445 -26.83 -6.45 24.75
C GLY A 445 -26.50 -4.96 24.90
N PHE A 446 -25.26 -4.50 24.66
CA PHE A 446 -25.06 -3.08 24.31
C PHE A 446 -25.23 -2.78 22.81
N GLY A 447 -25.57 -3.77 21.99
CA GLY A 447 -26.09 -3.56 20.64
C GLY A 447 -27.57 -3.18 20.68
N GLY A 448 -27.89 -1.90 20.79
CA GLY A 448 -29.24 -1.34 20.56
C GLY A 448 -29.75 -1.50 19.11
N GLY A 449 -29.25 -2.49 18.36
CA GLY A 449 -29.63 -2.83 17.01
C GLY A 449 -30.49 -4.09 17.02
N ILE A 450 -31.73 -3.96 16.58
CA ILE A 450 -32.70 -5.05 16.39
C ILE A 450 -32.17 -5.95 15.26
N GLY A 451 -31.34 -6.94 15.60
CA GLY A 451 -30.74 -7.86 14.64
C GLY A 451 -30.76 -9.28 15.19
N ILE A 452 -31.64 -10.10 14.63
CA ILE A 452 -31.88 -11.50 15.01
C ILE A 452 -30.70 -12.32 14.46
N GLY A 453 -29.59 -12.36 15.17
CA GLY A 453 -28.49 -13.29 14.97
C GLY A 453 -28.24 -14.01 16.28
N VAL A 454 -28.40 -15.34 16.29
CA VAL A 454 -28.15 -16.17 17.46
C VAL A 454 -26.64 -16.19 17.69
N SER A 455 -26.12 -15.23 18.46
CA SER A 455 -24.68 -15.23 18.79
C SER A 455 -24.39 -16.42 19.70
N THR A 456 -23.35 -17.17 19.39
CA THR A 456 -22.79 -18.23 20.26
C THR A 456 -22.09 -17.69 21.51
N ILE A 457 -22.24 -16.39 21.81
CA ILE A 457 -21.71 -15.74 23.01
C ILE A 457 -22.15 -16.54 24.23
N THR A 458 -21.19 -17.25 24.81
CA THR A 458 -21.34 -17.93 26.09
C THR A 458 -21.07 -16.93 27.21
N ASP A 459 -21.66 -17.10 28.39
CA ASP A 459 -21.31 -16.36 29.62
C ASP A 459 -19.95 -16.79 30.18
N VAL A 460 -18.94 -16.91 29.30
CA VAL A 460 -17.61 -17.43 29.57
C VAL A 460 -16.61 -16.39 29.10
N ALA A 461 -15.61 -16.11 29.92
CA ALA A 461 -14.38 -15.43 29.54
C ALA A 461 -13.21 -16.29 30.02
N ARG A 462 -12.63 -17.07 29.10
CA ARG A 462 -11.53 -17.98 29.35
C ARG A 462 -10.20 -17.35 28.97
N VAL A 463 -9.21 -17.50 29.83
CA VAL A 463 -7.83 -17.02 29.59
C VAL A 463 -6.88 -18.22 29.64
N ASP A 464 -6.29 -18.55 28.51
CA ASP A 464 -5.18 -19.49 28.36
C ASP A 464 -3.95 -18.78 27.79
N GLY A 465 -2.82 -19.51 27.72
CA GLY A 465 -1.62 -19.05 27.05
C GLY A 465 -0.48 -18.66 27.98
N PHE A 466 0.57 -18.06 27.39
CA PHE A 466 1.83 -17.77 28.07
C PHE A 466 2.48 -19.02 28.71
N ASP A 467 2.29 -20.19 28.09
CA ASP A 467 2.67 -21.51 28.63
C ASP A 467 4.16 -21.65 28.93
N SER A 468 5.00 -21.04 28.09
CA SER A 468 6.46 -21.09 28.22
C SER A 468 7.04 -19.89 28.97
N MET A 469 6.20 -18.97 29.46
CA MET A 469 6.68 -17.72 30.05
C MET A 469 7.33 -17.96 31.41
N THR A 470 8.63 -17.68 31.50
CA THR A 470 9.43 -17.87 32.73
C THR A 470 9.76 -16.55 33.42
N GLU A 471 9.77 -15.43 32.67
CA GLU A 471 10.08 -14.09 33.17
C GLU A 471 9.16 -13.01 32.62
N VAL A 472 8.79 -12.10 33.52
CA VAL A 472 8.19 -10.80 33.16
C VAL A 472 8.76 -9.67 34.04
N SER A 473 8.88 -8.44 33.55
CA SER A 473 9.35 -7.34 34.40
C SER A 473 8.23 -6.75 35.25
N ASN A 474 7.07 -6.48 34.64
CA ASN A 474 5.87 -5.96 35.27
C ASN A 474 4.61 -6.58 34.64
N MET A 475 3.63 -6.91 35.46
CA MET A 475 2.38 -7.52 35.03
C MET A 475 1.18 -6.83 35.67
N PHE A 476 0.21 -6.46 34.86
CA PHE A 476 -1.11 -6.02 35.25
C PHE A 476 -2.13 -6.98 34.63
N MET A 477 -3.01 -7.54 35.47
CA MET A 477 -4.11 -8.38 35.01
C MET A 477 -5.42 -7.92 35.64
N ASP A 478 -6.42 -7.67 34.80
CA ASP A 478 -7.81 -7.48 35.20
C ASP A 478 -8.61 -8.73 34.85
N LEU A 479 -8.86 -9.56 35.88
CA LEU A 479 -9.57 -10.84 35.74
C LEU A 479 -10.98 -10.78 36.33
N MET A 480 -11.52 -9.60 36.65
CA MET A 480 -12.79 -9.48 37.39
C MET A 480 -13.95 -10.24 36.74
N GLU A 481 -13.95 -10.37 35.40
CA GLU A 481 -15.00 -11.05 34.63
C GLU A 481 -14.59 -12.42 34.08
N VAL A 482 -13.36 -12.86 34.35
CA VAL A 482 -12.84 -14.15 33.88
C VAL A 482 -13.54 -15.29 34.61
N THR A 483 -13.94 -16.32 33.87
CA THR A 483 -14.63 -17.51 34.37
C THR A 483 -13.74 -18.75 34.38
N GLU A 484 -12.69 -18.78 33.56
CA GLU A 484 -11.70 -19.86 33.49
C GLU A 484 -10.30 -19.30 33.26
N PHE A 485 -9.29 -19.81 33.96
CA PHE A 485 -7.93 -19.30 33.88
C PHE A 485 -6.89 -20.43 33.89
N ASN A 486 -6.13 -20.55 32.80
CA ASN A 486 -5.04 -21.52 32.64
C ASN A 486 -3.79 -20.91 32.01
N ALA A 487 -3.39 -19.70 32.42
CA ALA A 487 -2.19 -19.04 31.89
C ALA A 487 -1.00 -19.04 32.86
N PHE A 488 0.22 -18.85 32.34
CA PHE A 488 1.48 -18.71 33.11
C PHE A 488 1.88 -19.91 34.01
N PRO A 489 1.79 -21.18 33.56
CA PRO A 489 2.07 -22.36 34.39
C PRO A 489 3.52 -22.46 34.88
N VAL A 490 4.48 -21.89 34.14
CA VAL A 490 5.92 -21.97 34.43
C VAL A 490 6.54 -20.64 34.84
N LEU A 491 5.72 -19.60 35.05
CA LEU A 491 6.22 -18.30 35.49
C LEU A 491 6.90 -18.44 36.86
N ASP A 492 8.13 -17.97 36.97
CA ASP A 492 8.96 -18.24 38.14
C ASP A 492 9.72 -17.02 38.66
N ASN A 493 9.76 -15.93 37.88
CA ASN A 493 10.57 -14.75 38.19
C ASN A 493 9.98 -13.41 37.70
N PHE A 494 10.25 -12.33 38.46
CA PHE A 494 9.99 -10.94 38.07
C PHE A 494 11.28 -10.11 38.03
N GLN A 495 11.56 -9.41 36.93
CA GLN A 495 12.82 -8.65 36.76
C GLN A 495 12.82 -7.22 37.35
N ASN A 496 11.70 -6.48 37.37
CA ASN A 496 11.73 -5.05 37.72
C ASN A 496 11.69 -4.75 39.24
N PHE A 497 12.15 -3.55 39.59
CA PHE A 497 12.40 -3.01 40.93
C PHE A 497 11.22 -2.20 41.54
N GLN A 498 10.03 -2.23 40.95
CA GLN A 498 8.78 -1.57 41.43
C GLN A 498 7.62 -2.58 41.56
N THR A 499 6.34 -2.13 41.57
CA THR A 499 5.15 -2.99 41.53
C THR A 499 5.26 -3.98 40.38
N TYR A 500 5.56 -5.23 40.71
CA TYR A 500 5.86 -6.26 39.71
C TYR A 500 4.60 -7.02 39.27
N LEU A 501 3.58 -7.09 40.13
CA LEU A 501 2.27 -7.68 39.85
C LEU A 501 1.16 -6.79 40.41
N GLU A 502 0.21 -6.41 39.57
CA GLU A 502 -1.10 -5.94 39.98
C GLU A 502 -2.17 -6.88 39.40
N LEU A 503 -2.96 -7.49 40.29
CA LEU A 503 -3.97 -8.47 39.93
C LEU A 503 -5.33 -8.06 40.48
N TRP A 504 -6.29 -7.81 39.59
CA TRP A 504 -7.68 -7.64 39.95
C TRP A 504 -8.34 -9.01 39.85
N MET A 505 -8.70 -9.55 41.01
CA MET A 505 -9.12 -10.93 41.19
C MET A 505 -10.48 -11.19 40.53
N PRO A 506 -10.75 -12.43 40.08
CA PRO A 506 -12.08 -12.82 39.62
C PRO A 506 -13.17 -12.48 40.63
N SER A 507 -14.30 -11.96 40.13
CA SER A 507 -15.46 -11.64 40.98
C SER A 507 -16.17 -12.89 41.48
N ASP A 508 -16.12 -13.98 40.70
CA ASP A 508 -16.57 -15.30 41.14
C ASP A 508 -15.46 -16.01 41.92
N SER A 509 -15.71 -16.24 43.22
CA SER A 509 -14.77 -16.93 44.10
C SER A 509 -14.51 -18.39 43.75
N ASN A 510 -15.30 -18.98 42.84
CA ASN A 510 -15.07 -20.33 42.33
C ASN A 510 -14.03 -20.37 41.20
N VAL A 511 -13.61 -19.21 40.70
CA VAL A 511 -12.57 -19.11 39.66
C VAL A 511 -11.20 -18.99 40.35
N GLY A 512 -10.40 -20.04 40.21
CA GLY A 512 -9.00 -20.04 40.67
C GLY A 512 -8.02 -19.65 39.58
N VAL A 513 -6.79 -19.33 40.00
CA VAL A 513 -5.64 -19.09 39.09
C VAL A 513 -4.56 -20.16 39.32
N CYS A 514 -4.97 -21.42 39.24
CA CYS A 514 -4.17 -22.56 39.70
C CYS A 514 -2.88 -22.77 38.92
N SER A 515 -2.88 -22.43 37.63
CA SER A 515 -1.68 -22.41 36.80
C SER A 515 -0.58 -21.51 37.41
N MET A 516 -0.95 -20.43 38.09
CA MET A 516 0.01 -19.52 38.74
C MET A 516 0.43 -19.92 40.16
N ALA A 517 0.08 -21.12 40.64
CA ALA A 517 0.35 -21.53 42.02
C ALA A 517 1.84 -21.41 42.41
N ASN A 518 2.76 -21.73 41.49
CA ASN A 518 4.19 -21.62 41.75
C ASN A 518 4.61 -20.17 42.06
N ILE A 519 4.31 -19.23 41.17
CA ILE A 519 4.68 -17.82 41.35
C ILE A 519 3.95 -17.17 42.53
N LEU A 520 2.67 -17.52 42.74
CA LEU A 520 1.89 -16.98 43.86
C LEU A 520 2.43 -17.45 45.22
N ASN A 521 2.85 -18.72 45.35
CA ASN A 521 3.49 -19.19 46.59
C ASN A 521 4.81 -18.47 46.85
N LYS A 522 5.64 -18.23 45.82
CA LYS A 522 6.86 -17.40 45.97
C LYS A 522 6.55 -15.98 46.44
N ILE A 523 5.50 -15.36 45.89
CA ILE A 523 5.03 -14.03 46.33
C ILE A 523 4.58 -14.06 47.79
N LYS A 524 3.81 -15.09 48.19
CA LYS A 524 3.34 -15.29 49.56
C LYS A 524 4.51 -15.42 50.55
N ASP A 525 5.52 -16.18 50.17
CA ASP A 525 6.75 -16.43 50.94
C ASP A 525 7.72 -15.24 50.93
N GLY A 526 7.39 -14.15 50.20
CA GLY A 526 8.19 -12.94 50.14
C GLY A 526 9.45 -13.07 49.27
N ALA A 527 9.50 -14.00 48.31
CA ALA A 527 10.66 -14.21 47.45
C ALA A 527 11.07 -12.97 46.64
N PHE A 528 10.12 -12.05 46.41
CA PHE A 528 10.35 -10.79 45.69
C PHE A 528 10.40 -9.56 46.59
N ASP A 529 10.16 -9.73 47.90
CA ASP A 529 10.20 -8.66 48.88
C ASP A 529 11.66 -8.22 49.04
N VAL A 530 11.97 -6.99 48.64
CA VAL A 530 13.33 -6.44 48.79
C VAL A 530 13.37 -5.47 49.96
N SER A 531 14.32 -5.70 50.87
CA SER A 531 14.45 -4.96 52.12
C SER A 531 14.73 -3.46 51.96
N TRP A 532 15.14 -3.01 50.78
CA TRP A 532 15.50 -1.61 50.52
C TRP A 532 14.41 -0.81 49.79
N ASN A 533 13.30 -1.44 49.39
CA ASN A 533 12.18 -0.74 48.76
C ASN A 533 10.83 -1.29 49.24
N GLU A 534 10.26 -0.66 50.25
CA GLU A 534 8.92 -0.98 50.79
C GLU A 534 7.80 -0.82 49.75
N ASN A 535 8.05 -0.13 48.64
CA ASN A 535 7.08 0.03 47.56
C ASN A 535 7.09 -1.14 46.56
N ARG A 536 8.01 -2.11 46.69
CA ARG A 536 8.03 -3.31 45.83
C ARG A 536 7.09 -4.38 46.41
N LYS A 537 5.78 -4.21 46.18
CA LYS A 537 4.77 -5.19 46.57
C LYS A 537 3.93 -5.63 45.37
N ALA A 538 3.49 -6.89 45.39
CA ALA A 538 2.35 -7.31 44.59
C ALA A 538 1.09 -6.64 45.14
N VAL A 539 0.20 -6.18 44.26
CA VAL A 539 -1.08 -5.56 44.61
C VAL A 539 -2.20 -6.47 44.16
N PHE A 540 -3.07 -6.83 45.10
CA PHE A 540 -4.25 -7.64 44.82
C PHE A 540 -5.49 -6.80 45.09
N ARG A 541 -6.44 -6.80 44.17
CA ARG A 541 -7.72 -6.10 44.32
C ARG A 541 -8.88 -7.05 44.17
N TYR A 542 -9.85 -6.93 45.05
CA TYR A 542 -11.13 -7.64 44.96
C TYR A 542 -12.25 -6.63 45.14
N ASN A 543 -13.17 -6.56 44.17
CA ASN A 543 -14.22 -5.53 44.12
C ASN A 543 -13.66 -4.10 44.31
N TYR A 544 -12.64 -3.74 43.53
CA TYR A 544 -11.98 -2.43 43.53
C TYR A 544 -11.24 -2.04 44.82
N MET A 545 -11.23 -2.91 45.83
CA MET A 545 -10.55 -2.68 47.11
C MET A 545 -9.27 -3.50 47.18
N GLU A 546 -8.17 -2.91 47.68
CA GLU A 546 -6.92 -3.64 47.94
C GLU A 546 -7.17 -4.71 49.02
N MET A 547 -6.73 -5.93 48.76
CA MET A 547 -6.81 -7.07 49.67
C MET A 547 -5.42 -7.39 50.21
N ASP A 548 -5.37 -7.87 51.46
CA ASP A 548 -4.14 -8.43 52.02
C ASP A 548 -3.57 -9.53 51.12
N ARG A 549 -2.26 -9.48 50.87
CA ARG A 549 -1.55 -10.37 49.95
C ARG A 549 -1.80 -11.85 50.24
N ASN A 550 -1.67 -12.25 51.50
CA ASN A 550 -1.77 -13.67 51.86
C ASN A 550 -3.21 -14.16 51.74
N THR A 551 -4.16 -13.32 52.19
CA THR A 551 -5.60 -13.59 52.05
C THR A 551 -6.01 -13.73 50.59
N ALA A 552 -5.54 -12.83 49.72
CA ALA A 552 -5.80 -12.88 48.28
C ALA A 552 -5.26 -14.16 47.64
N ILE A 553 -4.01 -14.51 47.92
CA ILE A 553 -3.39 -15.73 47.38
C ILE A 553 -4.10 -17.00 47.86
N ASP A 554 -4.49 -17.06 49.15
CA ASP A 554 -5.23 -18.20 49.68
C ASP A 554 -6.60 -18.36 49.01
N GLN A 555 -7.29 -17.26 48.72
CA GLN A 555 -8.55 -17.29 47.98
C GLN A 555 -8.32 -17.77 46.53
N LEU A 556 -7.35 -17.19 45.83
CA LEU A 556 -6.99 -17.51 44.44
C LEU A 556 -6.58 -18.98 44.24
N LEU A 557 -6.00 -19.60 45.27
CA LEU A 557 -5.55 -20.99 45.25
C LEU A 557 -6.53 -21.98 45.91
N SER A 558 -7.63 -21.50 46.49
CA SER A 558 -8.57 -22.33 47.25
C SER A 558 -9.27 -23.42 46.41
N THR A 559 -9.35 -23.21 45.10
CA THR A 559 -9.99 -24.12 44.14
C THR A 559 -9.00 -25.09 43.47
N CYS A 560 -7.70 -24.97 43.75
CA CYS A 560 -6.64 -25.72 43.07
C CYS A 560 -6.40 -27.14 43.58
N ASN A 561 -7.15 -27.55 44.60
CA ASN A 561 -7.17 -28.90 45.15
C ASN A 561 -8.60 -29.22 45.64
N PRO A 562 -9.44 -29.94 44.88
CA PRO A 562 -10.65 -30.52 45.46
C PRO A 562 -10.35 -31.62 46.48
#